data_AF-W7MEF8-F1
#
_entry.id   AF-W7MEF8-F1
#
_cell.length_a   1.000
_cell.length_b   1.000
_cell.length_c   1.000
_cell.angle_alpha   90.00
_cell.angle_beta   90.00
_cell.angle_gamma   90.00
#
_symmetry.space_group_name_H-M   'P 1'
#
loop_
_entity.id
_entity.type
_entity.pdbx_description
1 polymer ?
#
loop_
_entity_poly.entity_id
_entity_poly.type
_entity_poly.pdbx_seq_one_letter_code
_entity_poly.pdbx_strand_id
1 'polypeptide(L)'
;MDATDIRSCYDVNKSQGQRTTLLILNGRPPSSNDIAASPGLACLIVVLRRIYAHLLGHPGATTFLNWVKSSEQENPILRVAWHPFGDYPEEIERATMSMNNLAKELASKGFSPDESFYTLCESSLMKRTFWAHQGVRVVSPPAQANMDSQDAAGTYLQATLLEFHPAQKPGQTLQSFADEFFEATTARPPIIRTLYHSDPSQPIDFNSLRSFVPPVHGNSSIDGREKKYLLLAVVRLNDTNHKNDYVRTYSIYGPNMIAEYEPPSFMAHRWSVREGPAKYMLIHGLHEQRTNGQTDFASFPEIVPYHVSQEDASFLRTIDDSLKRAARASEAKSKTTDTKLAGVSQQPEYKDPRIIVGGLYRPKLAWNVKKNSPGYGSDRLFRE
;
A
#
# COMPACT_ATOMS: atom_id res chain seq x y z
N MET A 1 -20.76 -12.17 -5.76
CA MET A 1 -19.70 -11.17 -5.50
C MET A 1 -20.40 -9.84 -5.39
N ASP A 2 -20.04 -9.07 -4.38
CA ASP A 2 -20.63 -7.75 -4.12
C ASP A 2 -20.33 -6.81 -5.30
N ALA A 3 -21.30 -6.01 -5.73
CA ALA A 3 -21.16 -5.11 -6.89
C ALA A 3 -20.13 -3.98 -6.65
N THR A 4 -19.55 -3.95 -5.46
CA THR A 4 -18.59 -2.97 -4.97
C THR A 4 -17.19 -3.54 -4.75
N ASP A 5 -16.82 -4.64 -5.42
CA ASP A 5 -15.47 -5.22 -5.36
C ASP A 5 -14.71 -4.94 -6.67
N ILE A 6 -13.54 -4.28 -6.61
CA ILE A 6 -12.71 -3.96 -7.79
C ILE A 6 -12.45 -5.20 -8.66
N ARG A 7 -12.29 -6.38 -8.05
CA ARG A 7 -11.98 -7.64 -8.74
C ARG A 7 -13.16 -8.17 -9.56
N SER A 8 -14.38 -7.69 -9.29
CA SER A 8 -15.56 -8.03 -10.08
C SER A 8 -15.59 -7.26 -11.41
N CYS A 9 -14.97 -6.07 -11.45
CA CYS A 9 -14.88 -5.22 -12.63
C CYS A 9 -13.60 -5.46 -13.44
N TYR A 10 -12.50 -5.85 -12.78
CA TYR A 10 -11.19 -5.98 -13.41
C TYR A 10 -10.57 -7.35 -13.09
N ASP A 11 -10.26 -8.11 -14.15
CA ASP A 11 -9.57 -9.39 -14.02
C ASP A 11 -8.09 -9.16 -13.62
N VAL A 12 -7.79 -9.35 -12.34
CA VAL A 12 -6.45 -9.18 -11.76
C VAL A 12 -5.42 -10.17 -12.30
N ASN A 13 -5.84 -11.24 -12.99
CA ASN A 13 -4.92 -12.18 -13.63
C ASN A 13 -4.47 -11.70 -15.02
N LYS A 14 -5.13 -10.69 -15.60
CA LYS A 14 -4.75 -10.06 -16.86
C LYS A 14 -3.96 -8.78 -16.59
N SER A 15 -2.87 -8.57 -17.32
CA SER A 15 -1.98 -7.40 -17.16
C SER A 15 -2.72 -6.06 -17.06
N GLN A 16 -3.70 -5.83 -17.95
CA GLN A 16 -4.48 -4.59 -17.91
C GLN A 16 -5.39 -4.48 -16.68
N GLY A 17 -6.08 -5.57 -16.31
CA GLY A 17 -6.96 -5.58 -15.14
C GLY A 17 -6.19 -5.45 -13.82
N GLN A 18 -5.03 -6.11 -13.74
CA GLN A 18 -4.07 -5.96 -12.64
C GLN A 18 -3.60 -4.52 -12.54
N ARG A 19 -3.14 -3.90 -13.64
CA ARG A 19 -2.67 -2.51 -13.66
C ARG A 19 -3.75 -1.54 -13.16
N THR A 20 -4.99 -1.66 -13.64
CA THR A 20 -6.09 -0.80 -13.18
C THR A 20 -6.39 -1.01 -11.70
N THR A 21 -6.40 -2.27 -11.24
CA THR A 21 -6.61 -2.59 -9.82
C THR A 21 -5.54 -1.97 -8.93
N LEU A 22 -4.26 -2.05 -9.35
CA LEU A 22 -3.15 -1.44 -8.62
C LEU A 22 -3.28 0.09 -8.55
N LEU A 23 -3.74 0.75 -9.61
CA LEU A 23 -3.98 2.19 -9.60
C LEU A 23 -5.08 2.56 -8.61
N ILE A 24 -6.21 1.86 -8.62
CA ILE A 24 -7.33 2.13 -7.71
C ILE A 24 -6.93 1.90 -6.24
N LEU A 25 -6.29 0.77 -5.93
CA LEU A 25 -5.88 0.45 -4.56
C LEU A 25 -4.92 1.48 -3.99
N ASN A 26 -3.99 1.98 -4.80
CA ASN A 26 -2.95 2.91 -4.38
C ASN A 26 -3.38 4.38 -4.41
N GLY A 27 -4.25 4.75 -5.35
CA GLY A 27 -4.61 6.14 -5.63
C GLY A 27 -5.91 6.61 -4.99
N ARG A 28 -6.81 5.69 -4.61
CA ARG A 28 -8.14 6.06 -4.11
C ARG A 28 -8.33 5.55 -2.67
N PRO A 29 -8.01 6.35 -1.64
CA PRO A 29 -8.25 5.99 -0.24
C PRO A 29 -9.75 5.97 0.09
N PRO A 30 -10.19 5.54 1.28
CA PRO A 30 -11.60 5.62 1.66
C PRO A 30 -12.16 7.04 1.54
N SER A 31 -13.33 7.16 0.92
CA SER A 31 -14.14 8.38 0.89
C SER A 31 -15.51 8.09 1.52
N SER A 32 -16.02 9.00 2.34
CA SER A 32 -17.32 8.86 3.00
C SER A 32 -17.84 10.24 3.42
N ASN A 33 -19.16 10.44 3.31
CA ASN A 33 -19.84 11.61 3.85
C ASN A 33 -20.09 11.52 5.36
N ASP A 34 -20.11 10.30 5.91
CA ASP A 34 -20.40 10.04 7.32
C ASP A 34 -19.13 9.91 8.18
N ILE A 35 -19.28 10.31 9.45
CA ILE A 35 -18.33 10.14 10.57
C ILE A 35 -18.03 8.65 10.86
N ALA A 36 -18.84 7.71 10.34
CA ALA A 36 -18.78 6.28 10.65
C ALA A 36 -17.45 5.59 10.32
N ALA A 37 -16.61 6.20 9.47
CA ALA A 37 -15.24 5.77 9.28
C ALA A 37 -14.34 6.53 10.25
N SER A 38 -14.06 5.93 11.40
CA SER A 38 -13.05 6.46 12.32
C SER A 38 -11.70 6.60 11.61
N PRO A 39 -10.85 7.57 12.02
CA PRO A 39 -9.50 7.70 11.46
C PRO A 39 -8.71 6.40 11.54
N GLY A 40 -8.84 5.64 12.64
CA GLY A 40 -8.19 4.35 12.83
C GLY A 40 -8.62 3.30 11.81
N LEU A 41 -9.93 3.13 11.59
CA LEU A 41 -10.47 2.20 10.59
C LEU A 41 -10.09 2.61 9.16
N ALA A 42 -10.13 3.91 8.85
CA ALA A 42 -9.73 4.42 7.54
C ALA A 42 -8.23 4.19 7.29
N CYS A 43 -7.36 4.47 8.27
CA CYS A 43 -5.93 4.14 8.21
C CYS A 43 -5.71 2.64 7.96
N LEU A 44 -6.46 1.77 8.63
CA LEU A 44 -6.35 0.32 8.43
C LEU A 44 -6.71 -0.08 7.00
N ILE A 45 -7.80 0.46 6.46
CA ILE A 45 -8.20 0.18 5.06
C ILE A 45 -7.11 0.64 4.09
N VAL A 46 -6.52 1.83 4.28
CA VAL A 46 -5.41 2.33 3.43
C VAL A 46 -4.20 1.39 3.49
N VAL A 47 -3.80 0.96 4.69
CA VAL A 47 -2.68 0.01 4.87
C VAL A 47 -2.96 -1.32 4.17
N LEU A 48 -4.16 -1.88 4.35
CA LEU A 48 -4.57 -3.14 3.71
C LEU A 48 -4.54 -3.02 2.18
N ARG A 49 -5.06 -1.92 1.63
CA ARG A 49 -5.01 -1.63 0.19
C ARG A 49 -3.57 -1.59 -0.32
N ARG A 50 -2.68 -0.94 0.41
CA ARG A 50 -1.26 -0.88 0.05
C ARG A 50 -0.59 -2.25 0.07
N ILE A 51 -0.91 -3.07 1.07
CA ILE A 51 -0.45 -4.47 1.17
C ILE A 51 -0.99 -5.28 -0.03
N TYR A 52 -2.28 -5.20 -0.34
CA TYR A 52 -2.86 -5.88 -1.50
C TYR A 52 -2.18 -5.47 -2.81
N ALA A 53 -1.96 -4.17 -3.02
CA ALA A 53 -1.26 -3.69 -4.20
C ALA A 53 0.18 -4.21 -4.29
N HIS A 54 0.89 -4.27 -3.16
CA HIS A 54 2.24 -4.81 -3.11
C HIS A 54 2.26 -6.32 -3.45
N LEU A 55 1.36 -7.10 -2.85
CA LEU A 55 1.34 -8.57 -3.01
C LEU A 55 0.79 -9.01 -4.37
N LEU A 56 -0.12 -8.24 -4.96
CA LEU A 56 -0.56 -8.44 -6.35
C LEU A 56 0.60 -8.29 -7.34
N GLY A 57 1.59 -7.45 -7.04
CA GLY A 57 2.77 -7.25 -7.89
C GLY A 57 3.86 -8.33 -7.75
N HIS A 58 3.72 -9.26 -6.81
CA HIS A 58 4.73 -10.29 -6.54
C HIS A 58 4.49 -11.60 -7.30
N PRO A 59 5.56 -12.35 -7.63
CA PRO A 59 5.42 -13.76 -8.01
C PRO A 59 4.64 -14.52 -6.93
N GLY A 60 3.60 -15.26 -7.32
CA GLY A 60 2.71 -15.96 -6.37
C GLY A 60 1.47 -15.19 -5.93
N ALA A 61 1.14 -14.06 -6.58
CA ALA A 61 -0.08 -13.29 -6.34
C ALA A 61 -1.36 -14.15 -6.32
N THR A 62 -1.48 -15.17 -7.19
CA THR A 62 -2.65 -16.06 -7.23
C THR A 62 -2.81 -16.87 -5.93
N THR A 63 -1.72 -17.41 -5.38
CA THR A 63 -1.74 -18.13 -4.09
C THR A 63 -2.15 -17.21 -2.95
N PHE A 64 -1.62 -15.99 -2.95
CA PHE A 64 -2.01 -14.96 -1.99
C PHE A 64 -3.50 -14.61 -2.07
N LEU A 65 -4.04 -14.40 -3.26
CA LEU A 65 -5.45 -14.08 -3.46
C LEU A 65 -6.39 -15.17 -2.93
N ASN A 66 -6.00 -16.45 -3.02
CA ASN A 66 -6.77 -17.55 -2.46
C ASN A 66 -6.85 -17.50 -0.93
N TRP A 67 -5.73 -17.16 -0.26
CA TRP A 67 -5.70 -16.99 1.20
C TRP A 67 -6.53 -15.80 1.66
N VAL A 68 -6.39 -14.68 0.95
CA VAL A 68 -7.14 -13.46 1.22
C VAL A 68 -8.64 -13.71 1.15
N LYS A 69 -9.11 -14.44 0.13
CA LYS A 69 -10.53 -14.73 -0.05
C LYS A 69 -11.16 -15.45 1.15
N SER A 70 -10.42 -16.35 1.80
CA SER A 70 -10.90 -17.03 3.03
C SER A 70 -10.95 -16.06 4.21
N SER A 71 -9.93 -15.21 4.35
CA SER A 71 -9.87 -14.18 5.40
C SER A 71 -10.96 -13.11 5.28
N GLU A 72 -11.35 -12.76 4.04
CA GLU A 72 -12.43 -11.80 3.75
C GLU A 72 -13.83 -12.28 4.16
N GLN A 73 -14.05 -13.59 4.22
CA GLN A 73 -15.32 -14.15 4.70
C GLN A 73 -15.47 -13.95 6.21
N GLU A 74 -14.36 -14.04 6.94
CA GLU A 74 -14.36 -13.87 8.40
C GLU A 74 -14.35 -12.39 8.81
N ASN A 75 -13.57 -11.58 8.09
CA ASN A 75 -13.30 -10.19 8.41
C ASN A 75 -13.77 -9.21 7.31
N PRO A 76 -14.87 -8.47 7.54
CA PRO A 76 -15.41 -7.55 6.53
C PRO A 76 -14.50 -6.34 6.23
N ILE A 77 -13.57 -5.97 7.11
CA ILE A 77 -12.60 -4.89 6.85
C ILE A 77 -11.75 -5.24 5.63
N LEU A 78 -11.32 -6.50 5.54
CA LEU A 78 -10.51 -7.00 4.43
C LEU A 78 -11.26 -6.96 3.10
N ARG A 79 -12.57 -7.20 3.13
CA ARG A 79 -13.45 -7.14 1.97
C ARG A 79 -13.65 -5.70 1.50
N VAL A 80 -13.94 -4.78 2.42
CA VAL A 80 -14.12 -3.35 2.11
C VAL A 80 -12.84 -2.69 1.62
N ALA A 81 -11.67 -3.20 1.99
CA ALA A 81 -10.42 -2.76 1.41
C ALA A 81 -10.33 -2.97 -0.13
N TRP A 82 -11.18 -3.82 -0.72
CA TRP A 82 -11.32 -3.94 -2.19
C TRP A 82 -12.39 -3.04 -2.81
N HIS A 83 -12.99 -2.12 -2.05
CA HIS A 83 -13.98 -1.20 -2.57
C HIS A 83 -13.37 -0.21 -3.58
N PRO A 84 -14.02 0.07 -4.73
CA PRO A 84 -13.59 1.08 -5.69
C PRO A 84 -13.97 2.48 -5.19
N PHE A 85 -13.35 2.93 -4.10
CA PHE A 85 -13.53 4.30 -3.60
C PHE A 85 -13.25 5.34 -4.68
N GLY A 86 -13.81 6.53 -4.52
CA GLY A 86 -13.66 7.65 -5.43
C GLY A 86 -14.25 8.95 -4.87
N ASP A 87 -13.97 10.08 -5.50
CA ASP A 87 -14.34 11.42 -5.03
C ASP A 87 -15.55 12.02 -5.77
N TYR A 88 -16.15 11.30 -6.73
CA TYR A 88 -17.41 11.71 -7.33
C TYR A 88 -18.58 11.49 -6.37
N PRO A 89 -19.62 12.34 -6.37
CA PRO A 89 -20.74 12.24 -5.43
C PRO A 89 -21.37 10.84 -5.34
N GLU A 90 -21.63 10.19 -6.48
CA GLU A 90 -22.18 8.83 -6.51
C GLU A 90 -21.22 7.77 -5.96
N GLU A 91 -19.92 7.96 -6.15
CA GLU A 91 -18.90 7.05 -5.59
C GLU A 91 -18.78 7.23 -4.09
N ILE A 92 -18.84 8.48 -3.60
CA ILE A 92 -18.86 8.79 -2.17
C ILE A 92 -20.12 8.23 -1.52
N GLU A 93 -21.29 8.36 -2.15
CA GLU A 93 -22.54 7.77 -1.63
C GLU A 93 -22.45 6.25 -1.52
N ARG A 94 -21.97 5.57 -2.58
CA ARG A 94 -21.73 4.11 -2.56
C ARG A 94 -20.73 3.71 -1.48
N ALA A 95 -19.63 4.45 -1.36
CA ALA A 95 -18.62 4.21 -0.34
C ALA A 95 -19.18 4.44 1.08
N THR A 96 -19.98 5.48 1.29
CA THR A 96 -20.66 5.77 2.56
C THR A 96 -21.58 4.61 2.94
N MET A 97 -22.40 4.11 2.01
CA MET A 97 -23.22 2.92 2.25
C MET A 97 -22.37 1.69 2.62
N SER A 98 -21.27 1.45 1.90
CA SER A 98 -20.36 0.33 2.17
C SER A 98 -19.72 0.43 3.56
N MET A 99 -19.24 1.62 3.94
CA MET A 99 -18.66 1.89 5.26
C MET A 99 -19.68 1.78 6.39
N ASN A 100 -20.92 2.24 6.18
CA ASN A 100 -22.01 2.09 7.16
C ASN A 100 -22.41 0.62 7.35
N ASN A 101 -22.41 -0.18 6.27
CA ASN A 101 -22.65 -1.61 6.35
C ASN A 101 -21.50 -2.33 7.07
N LEU A 102 -20.25 -1.92 6.83
CA LEU A 102 -19.08 -2.42 7.56
C LEU A 102 -19.22 -2.14 9.06
N ALA A 103 -19.55 -0.91 9.45
CA ALA A 103 -19.72 -0.53 10.85
C ALA A 103 -20.78 -1.38 11.55
N LYS A 104 -21.93 -1.61 10.89
CA LYS A 104 -22.99 -2.50 11.41
C LYS A 104 -22.53 -3.94 11.55
N GLU A 105 -21.78 -4.47 10.58
CA GLU A 105 -21.25 -5.84 10.62
C GLU A 105 -20.16 -6.01 11.69
N LEU A 106 -19.32 -5.01 11.91
CA LEU A 106 -18.35 -5.00 13.00
C LEU A 106 -19.04 -5.00 14.36
N ALA A 107 -20.03 -4.11 14.55
CA ALA A 107 -20.80 -4.01 15.77
C ALA A 107 -21.55 -5.33 16.10
N SER A 108 -22.14 -5.99 15.09
CA SER A 108 -22.81 -7.29 15.29
C SER A 108 -21.86 -8.42 15.67
N LYS A 109 -20.57 -8.30 15.31
CA LYS A 109 -19.49 -9.20 15.72
C LYS A 109 -18.83 -8.79 17.06
N GLY A 110 -19.32 -7.73 17.72
CA GLY A 110 -18.81 -7.25 18.99
C GLY A 110 -17.56 -6.36 18.89
N PHE A 111 -17.28 -5.78 17.72
CA PHE A 111 -16.16 -4.86 17.50
C PHE A 111 -16.67 -3.43 17.30
N SER A 112 -16.01 -2.46 17.92
CA SER A 112 -16.30 -1.05 17.67
C SER A 112 -15.56 -0.57 16.41
N PRO A 113 -16.24 0.10 15.46
CA PRO A 113 -15.59 0.71 14.31
C PRO A 113 -14.79 1.98 14.68
N ASP A 114 -15.01 2.53 15.87
CA ASP A 114 -14.37 3.76 16.36
C ASP A 114 -13.03 3.55 17.08
N GLU A 115 -12.54 2.32 17.05
CA GLU A 115 -11.27 1.94 17.65
C GLU A 115 -10.07 2.56 16.93
N SER A 116 -8.98 2.73 17.67
CA SER A 116 -7.69 3.15 17.09
C SER A 116 -7.19 2.14 16.06
N PHE A 117 -6.35 2.60 15.14
CA PHE A 117 -5.67 1.71 14.19
C PHE A 117 -4.98 0.54 14.90
N TYR A 118 -4.23 0.82 15.97
CA TYR A 118 -3.50 -0.20 16.71
C TYR A 118 -4.44 -1.23 17.36
N THR A 119 -5.51 -0.78 18.02
CA THR A 119 -6.50 -1.67 18.63
C THR A 119 -7.15 -2.57 17.58
N LEU A 120 -7.51 -2.02 16.42
CA LEU A 120 -8.07 -2.81 15.31
C LEU A 120 -7.07 -3.86 14.82
N CYS A 121 -5.80 -3.50 14.62
CA CYS A 121 -4.75 -4.43 14.21
C CYS A 121 -4.54 -5.58 15.20
N GLU A 122 -4.68 -5.32 16.49
CA GLU A 122 -4.51 -6.31 17.56
C GLU A 122 -5.78 -7.05 17.96
N SER A 123 -6.92 -6.70 17.33
CA SER A 123 -8.20 -7.36 17.55
C SER A 123 -8.14 -8.84 17.19
N SER A 124 -8.98 -9.65 17.88
CA SER A 124 -9.12 -11.07 17.54
C SER A 124 -9.64 -11.30 16.12
N LEU A 125 -10.37 -10.32 15.55
CA LEU A 125 -10.83 -10.36 14.17
C LEU A 125 -9.68 -10.29 13.18
N MET A 126 -8.73 -9.37 13.37
CA MET A 126 -7.54 -9.27 12.52
C MET A 126 -6.61 -10.46 12.73
N LYS A 127 -6.39 -10.91 13.97
CA LYS A 127 -5.50 -12.04 14.32
C LYS A 127 -5.90 -13.39 13.71
N ARG A 128 -7.12 -13.55 13.20
CA ARG A 128 -7.58 -14.77 12.50
C ARG A 128 -7.35 -14.74 10.98
N THR A 129 -6.89 -13.62 10.45
CA THR A 129 -6.71 -13.42 9.00
C THR A 129 -5.25 -13.58 8.56
N PHE A 130 -4.97 -13.29 7.28
CA PHE A 130 -3.61 -13.19 6.76
C PHE A 130 -2.69 -12.28 7.60
N TRP A 131 -3.25 -11.30 8.32
CA TRP A 131 -2.54 -10.38 9.22
C TRP A 131 -1.67 -11.09 10.27
N ALA A 132 -2.07 -12.29 10.71
CA ALA A 132 -1.30 -13.13 11.63
C ALA A 132 -1.12 -14.58 11.12
N HIS A 133 -1.31 -14.80 9.83
CA HIS A 133 -1.17 -16.12 9.20
C HIS A 133 0.31 -16.52 9.09
N GLN A 134 0.60 -17.83 9.20
CA GLN A 134 1.96 -18.36 9.21
C GLN A 134 2.80 -17.95 7.99
N GLY A 135 2.19 -17.85 6.80
CA GLY A 135 2.86 -17.36 5.58
C GLY A 135 3.26 -15.87 5.61
N VAL A 136 2.77 -15.11 6.57
CA VAL A 136 3.12 -13.70 6.86
C VAL A 136 3.88 -13.58 8.19
N ARG A 137 3.98 -14.67 8.97
CA ARG A 137 4.77 -14.68 10.20
C ARG A 137 6.24 -14.66 9.87
N VAL A 138 6.96 -13.89 10.67
CA VAL A 138 8.39 -13.70 10.52
C VAL A 138 9.19 -14.87 11.12
N VAL A 139 8.54 -15.75 11.90
CA VAL A 139 9.15 -16.98 12.45
C VAL A 139 8.11 -18.10 12.53
N SER A 140 8.52 -19.32 12.13
CA SER A 140 7.78 -20.55 12.43
C SER A 140 8.21 -21.05 13.82
N PRO A 141 7.29 -21.50 14.70
CA PRO A 141 7.70 -22.13 15.93
C PRO A 141 8.60 -23.33 15.59
N PRO A 142 9.73 -23.52 16.29
CA PRO A 142 10.55 -24.70 16.05
C PRO A 142 9.68 -25.94 16.25
N ALA A 143 9.78 -26.91 15.34
CA ALA A 143 9.00 -28.16 15.38
C ALA A 143 9.21 -28.97 16.68
N GLN A 144 10.21 -28.59 17.49
CA GLN A 144 10.53 -29.14 18.80
C GLN A 144 10.97 -28.01 19.75
N ALA A 145 10.04 -27.20 20.26
CA ALA A 145 10.32 -26.35 21.42
C ALA A 145 10.13 -27.20 22.70
N ASN A 146 11.19 -27.87 23.14
CA ASN A 146 11.28 -28.27 24.55
C ASN A 146 11.28 -26.98 25.39
N MET A 147 10.43 -26.96 26.41
CA MET A 147 10.02 -25.79 27.19
C MET A 147 11.09 -25.12 28.07
N ASP A 148 12.39 -25.36 27.87
CA ASP A 148 13.41 -25.05 28.89
C ASP A 148 14.46 -23.99 28.54
N SER A 149 14.19 -23.08 27.59
CA SER A 149 15.05 -21.90 27.41
C SER A 149 14.25 -20.60 27.39
N GLN A 150 14.07 -20.03 28.59
CA GLN A 150 13.72 -18.63 28.79
C GLN A 150 14.98 -17.77 28.59
N ASP A 151 15.42 -17.60 27.35
CA ASP A 151 16.35 -16.53 26.98
C ASP A 151 15.72 -15.70 25.88
N ALA A 152 16.00 -14.39 25.87
CA ALA A 152 15.31 -13.32 25.13
C ALA A 152 15.00 -13.59 23.63
N ALA A 153 15.65 -14.57 22.99
CA ALA A 153 15.30 -15.07 21.67
C ALA A 153 13.89 -15.71 21.61
N GLY A 154 13.41 -16.32 22.71
CA GLY A 154 12.12 -17.02 22.78
C GLY A 154 10.89 -16.14 22.53
N THR A 155 10.97 -14.85 22.82
CA THR A 155 9.85 -13.89 22.65
C THR A 155 9.67 -13.48 21.19
N TYR A 156 10.75 -13.44 20.40
CA TYR A 156 10.71 -13.07 18.98
C TYR A 156 10.23 -14.22 18.08
N LEU A 157 10.36 -15.48 18.53
CA LEU A 157 10.01 -16.68 17.76
C LEU A 157 8.50 -16.83 17.44
N GLN A 158 7.63 -15.98 18.01
CA GLN A 158 6.19 -15.97 17.73
C GLN A 158 5.65 -14.59 17.33
N ALA A 159 6.52 -13.59 17.22
CA ALA A 159 6.12 -12.20 17.07
C ALA A 159 5.52 -11.94 15.67
N THR A 160 4.28 -11.47 15.64
CA THR A 160 3.64 -10.97 14.41
C THR A 160 3.89 -9.47 14.21
N LEU A 161 4.38 -8.80 15.25
CA LEU A 161 4.71 -7.38 15.35
C LEU A 161 6.08 -7.26 16.02
N LEU A 162 6.99 -6.51 15.40
CA LEU A 162 8.32 -6.24 15.96
C LEU A 162 8.28 -4.92 16.73
N GLU A 163 8.81 -4.89 17.94
CA GLU A 163 8.89 -3.65 18.73
C GLU A 163 10.29 -3.06 18.66
N PHE A 164 10.40 -1.84 18.12
CA PHE A 164 11.66 -1.13 17.96
C PHE A 164 11.68 0.12 18.86
N HIS A 165 12.52 0.06 19.90
CA HIS A 165 12.67 1.06 20.95
C HIS A 165 14.11 1.60 21.00
N PRO A 166 14.47 2.60 20.17
CA PRO A 166 15.83 3.14 20.16
C PRO A 166 16.29 3.67 21.52
N ALA A 167 15.35 4.18 22.32
CA ALA A 167 15.62 4.64 23.68
C ALA A 167 16.24 3.56 24.60
N GLN A 168 15.88 2.28 24.39
CA GLN A 168 16.38 1.17 25.20
C GLN A 168 17.79 0.73 24.79
N LYS A 169 18.16 0.92 23.52
CA LYS A 169 19.48 0.59 22.97
C LYS A 169 20.01 1.79 22.18
N PRO A 170 20.67 2.76 22.84
CA PRO A 170 21.12 3.97 22.19
C PRO A 170 22.01 3.71 20.97
N GLY A 171 21.72 4.41 19.86
CA GLY A 171 22.46 4.26 18.60
C GLY A 171 22.08 3.02 17.77
N GLN A 172 21.14 2.19 18.23
CA GLN A 172 20.64 1.07 17.43
C GLN A 172 19.85 1.59 16.22
N THR A 173 20.23 1.12 15.04
CA THR A 173 19.54 1.41 13.78
C THR A 173 18.47 0.35 13.50
N LEU A 174 17.53 0.65 12.60
CA LEU A 174 16.57 -0.35 12.13
C LEU A 174 17.26 -1.55 11.47
N GLN A 175 18.37 -1.33 10.75
CA GLN A 175 19.16 -2.41 10.15
C GLN A 175 19.75 -3.32 11.22
N SER A 176 20.45 -2.77 12.22
CA SER A 176 21.02 -3.58 13.30
C SER A 176 19.95 -4.31 14.12
N PHE A 177 18.79 -3.68 14.33
CA PHE A 177 17.64 -4.34 14.96
C PHE A 177 17.12 -5.51 14.10
N ALA A 178 17.04 -5.32 12.79
CA ALA A 178 16.65 -6.38 11.86
C ALA A 178 17.68 -7.51 11.81
N ASP A 179 18.97 -7.21 11.84
CA ASP A 179 20.06 -8.20 11.84
C ASP A 179 19.93 -9.14 13.05
N GLU A 180 19.84 -8.59 14.27
CA GLU A 180 19.61 -9.36 15.51
C GLU A 180 18.38 -10.27 15.38
N PHE A 181 17.30 -9.75 14.79
CA PHE A 181 16.07 -10.49 14.64
C PHE A 181 16.17 -11.64 13.60
N PHE A 182 16.81 -11.40 12.45
CA PHE A 182 16.92 -12.39 11.38
C PHE A 182 18.03 -13.42 11.59
N GLU A 183 18.98 -13.19 12.49
CA GLU A 183 19.90 -14.23 12.95
C GLU A 183 19.15 -15.44 13.52
N ALA A 184 17.99 -15.21 14.15
CA ALA A 184 17.16 -16.26 14.74
C ALA A 184 16.22 -16.98 13.75
N THR A 185 16.13 -16.54 12.47
CA THR A 185 15.14 -17.07 11.53
C THR A 185 15.55 -17.02 10.05
N THR A 186 15.28 -18.12 9.34
CA THR A 186 15.41 -18.19 7.88
C THR A 186 14.15 -17.74 7.14
N ALA A 187 13.05 -17.46 7.84
CA ALA A 187 11.81 -17.05 7.21
C ALA A 187 11.95 -15.63 6.60
N ARG A 188 11.27 -15.43 5.46
CA ARG A 188 11.26 -14.16 4.73
C ARG A 188 9.80 -13.83 4.38
N PRO A 189 9.00 -13.41 5.38
CA PRO A 189 7.60 -13.10 5.14
C PRO A 189 7.49 -11.95 4.14
N PRO A 190 6.41 -11.90 3.36
CA PRO A 190 6.24 -10.86 2.36
C PRO A 190 5.93 -9.49 2.99
N ILE A 191 5.44 -9.45 4.23
CA ILE A 191 5.15 -8.22 4.99
C ILE A 191 5.75 -8.32 6.39
N ILE A 192 6.36 -7.25 6.88
CA ILE A 192 6.82 -7.06 8.26
C ILE A 192 6.15 -5.82 8.84
N ARG A 193 5.76 -5.91 10.10
CA ARG A 193 5.16 -4.82 10.87
C ARG A 193 6.08 -4.50 12.02
N THR A 194 6.45 -3.23 12.16
CA THR A 194 7.32 -2.75 13.23
C THR A 194 6.65 -1.60 13.96
N LEU A 195 6.41 -1.76 15.25
CA LEU A 195 6.02 -0.68 16.14
C LEU A 195 7.27 0.10 16.55
N TYR A 196 7.43 1.28 15.96
CA TYR A 196 8.52 2.20 16.22
C TYR A 196 8.13 3.22 17.28
N HIS A 197 8.91 3.29 18.34
CA HIS A 197 8.76 4.28 19.42
C HIS A 197 9.76 5.41 19.19
N SER A 198 9.31 6.56 18.69
CA SER A 198 10.23 7.68 18.45
C SER A 198 10.71 8.27 19.78
N ASP A 199 11.99 8.61 19.80
CA ASP A 199 12.63 9.29 20.91
C ASP A 199 13.23 10.61 20.42
N PRO A 200 12.74 11.77 20.88
CA PRO A 200 13.31 13.07 20.53
C PRO A 200 14.78 13.24 20.91
N SER A 201 15.26 12.52 21.92
CA SER A 201 16.67 12.54 22.32
C SER A 201 17.57 11.74 21.39
N GLN A 202 16.99 10.82 20.61
CA GLN A 202 17.67 9.97 19.64
C GLN A 202 16.88 9.90 18.33
N PRO A 203 16.78 11.01 17.59
CA PRO A 203 16.00 11.05 16.38
C PRO A 203 16.63 10.13 15.32
N ILE A 204 15.87 9.15 14.85
CA ILE A 204 16.28 8.32 13.73
C ILE A 204 15.96 9.03 12.43
N ASP A 205 16.93 9.03 11.50
CA ASP A 205 16.68 9.50 10.14
C ASP A 205 15.60 8.65 9.48
N PHE A 206 14.58 9.30 8.91
CA PHE A 206 13.55 8.63 8.14
C PHE A 206 14.13 7.73 7.05
N ASN A 207 15.24 8.12 6.41
CA ASN A 207 15.88 7.29 5.39
C ASN A 207 16.34 5.93 5.95
N SER A 208 16.77 5.88 7.21
CA SER A 208 17.11 4.63 7.90
C SER A 208 15.89 3.77 8.23
N LEU A 209 14.69 4.35 8.25
CA LEU A 209 13.42 3.63 8.45
C LEU A 209 12.82 3.10 7.14
N ARG A 210 13.24 3.64 5.98
CA ARG A 210 12.70 3.29 4.65
C ARG A 210 12.96 1.86 4.25
N SER A 211 14.04 1.26 4.73
CA SER A 211 14.40 -0.09 4.31
C SER A 211 15.43 -0.76 5.19
N PHE A 212 15.43 -2.09 5.17
CA PHE A 212 16.51 -2.91 5.71
C PHE A 212 16.68 -4.16 4.84
N VAL A 213 17.86 -4.76 4.90
CA VAL A 213 18.21 -5.97 4.18
C VAL A 213 18.24 -7.12 5.17
N PRO A 214 17.51 -8.23 4.96
CA PRO A 214 17.67 -9.39 5.81
C PRO A 214 19.04 -10.05 5.52
N PRO A 215 19.76 -10.55 6.53
CA PRO A 215 21.04 -11.21 6.35
C PRO A 215 20.95 -12.41 5.39
N VAL A 216 21.96 -12.51 4.53
CA VAL A 216 22.14 -13.56 3.53
C VAL A 216 22.68 -14.80 4.23
N HIS A 217 21.88 -15.86 4.33
CA HIS A 217 22.32 -17.13 4.91
C HIS A 217 22.74 -18.09 3.79
N GLY A 218 24.04 -18.35 3.65
CA GLY A 218 24.62 -19.26 2.65
C GLY A 218 24.78 -18.66 1.24
N ASN A 219 25.00 -19.53 0.23
CA ASN A 219 25.20 -19.15 -1.17
C ASN A 219 23.91 -18.64 -1.87
N SER A 220 23.07 -17.84 -1.20
CA SER A 220 21.83 -17.33 -1.81
C SER A 220 22.04 -16.19 -2.83
N SER A 221 23.29 -15.91 -3.20
CA SER A 221 23.65 -14.99 -4.29
C SER A 221 23.66 -15.65 -5.68
N ILE A 222 23.30 -16.93 -5.81
CA ILE A 222 23.35 -17.68 -7.09
C ILE A 222 22.57 -16.97 -8.22
N ASP A 223 21.54 -16.18 -7.91
CA ASP A 223 20.69 -15.51 -8.91
C ASP A 223 20.94 -14.00 -9.09
N GLY A 224 21.89 -13.40 -8.36
CA GLY A 224 22.17 -11.96 -8.46
C GLY A 224 20.99 -11.05 -8.08
N ARG A 225 20.06 -11.55 -7.24
CA ARG A 225 18.93 -10.79 -6.71
C ARG A 225 19.13 -10.55 -5.23
N GLU A 226 19.04 -9.29 -4.83
CA GLU A 226 19.04 -8.87 -3.45
C GLU A 226 17.60 -8.83 -2.93
N LYS A 227 17.38 -9.42 -1.76
CA LYS A 227 16.12 -9.31 -1.01
C LYS A 227 16.23 -8.10 -0.11
N LYS A 228 15.24 -7.22 -0.15
CA LYS A 228 15.21 -6.01 0.66
C LYS A 228 13.79 -5.74 1.14
N TYR A 229 13.64 -5.37 2.40
CA TYR A 229 12.37 -4.90 2.93
C TYR A 229 12.26 -3.39 2.71
N LEU A 230 11.17 -2.97 2.07
CA LEU A 230 10.93 -1.59 1.67
C LEU A 230 9.66 -1.07 2.34
N LEU A 231 9.72 0.13 2.88
CA LEU A 231 8.60 0.77 3.57
C LEU A 231 7.45 1.00 2.57
N LEU A 232 6.28 0.48 2.91
CA LEU A 232 5.05 0.60 2.13
C LEU A 232 4.10 1.62 2.75
N ALA A 233 4.04 1.67 4.08
CA ALA A 233 3.19 2.59 4.83
C ALA A 233 3.77 2.92 6.20
N VAL A 234 3.42 4.10 6.69
CA VAL A 234 3.65 4.54 8.07
C VAL A 234 2.33 5.02 8.61
N VAL A 235 1.95 4.55 9.80
CA VAL A 235 0.81 5.07 10.55
C VAL A 235 1.33 5.73 11.82
N ARG A 236 1.15 7.03 11.98
CA ARG A 236 1.28 7.68 13.29
C ARG A 236 0.07 7.28 14.11
N LEU A 237 0.32 6.62 15.24
CA LEU A 237 -0.74 6.12 16.11
C LEU A 237 -1.31 7.26 16.95
N ASN A 238 -2.60 7.16 17.27
CA ASN A 238 -3.17 8.01 18.29
C ASN A 238 -2.55 7.72 19.67
N ASP A 239 -2.49 8.75 20.50
CA ASP A 239 -2.09 8.67 21.90
C ASP A 239 -2.69 9.86 22.68
N THR A 240 -2.23 10.08 23.90
CA THR A 240 -2.71 11.20 24.73
C THR A 240 -2.44 12.57 24.13
N ASN A 241 -1.41 12.71 23.30
CA ASN A 241 -0.98 13.95 22.64
C ASN A 241 -1.49 14.04 21.18
N HIS A 242 -1.79 12.91 20.55
CA HIS A 242 -2.18 12.78 19.16
C HIS A 242 -3.59 12.18 19.07
N LYS A 243 -4.61 13.00 18.82
CA LYS A 243 -6.02 12.55 18.87
C LYS A 243 -6.40 11.52 17.79
N ASN A 244 -5.82 11.63 16.60
CA ASN A 244 -6.19 10.81 15.44
C ASN A 244 -4.99 9.99 14.95
N ASP A 245 -5.29 8.80 14.44
CA ASP A 245 -4.36 8.06 13.61
C ASP A 245 -4.18 8.76 12.26
N TYR A 246 -2.95 8.76 11.73
CA TYR A 246 -2.66 9.28 10.40
C TYR A 246 -1.79 8.32 9.61
N VAL A 247 -2.13 8.10 8.35
CA VAL A 247 -1.40 7.19 7.47
C VAL A 247 -0.74 7.95 6.33
N ARG A 248 0.44 7.46 5.95
CA ARG A 248 1.14 7.82 4.73
C ARG A 248 1.65 6.56 4.04
N THR A 249 1.59 6.54 2.71
CA THR A 249 2.03 5.40 1.90
C THR A 249 3.23 5.75 1.03
N TYR A 250 3.99 4.73 0.68
CA TYR A 250 5.25 4.82 -0.05
C TYR A 250 5.30 3.78 -1.16
N SER A 251 5.86 4.18 -2.30
CA SER A 251 6.13 3.29 -3.40
C SER A 251 7.32 2.39 -3.06
N ILE A 252 7.37 1.19 -3.64
CA ILE A 252 8.56 0.33 -3.55
C ILE A 252 9.78 1.00 -4.22
N TYR A 253 9.59 2.04 -5.02
CA TYR A 253 10.67 2.83 -5.61
C TYR A 253 11.13 3.98 -4.71
N GLY A 254 10.57 4.12 -3.51
CA GLY A 254 10.96 5.14 -2.53
C GLY A 254 9.99 6.32 -2.34
N PRO A 255 9.44 6.99 -3.36
CA PRO A 255 8.69 8.22 -3.13
C PRO A 255 7.44 7.98 -2.30
N ASN A 256 7.08 8.96 -1.46
CA ASN A 256 5.76 9.03 -0.86
C ASN A 256 4.70 9.12 -1.97
N MET A 257 3.66 8.30 -1.86
CA MET A 257 2.60 8.22 -2.86
C MET A 257 1.55 9.29 -2.58
N ILE A 258 1.22 10.06 -3.61
CA ILE A 258 0.14 11.04 -3.58
C ILE A 258 -1.11 10.35 -4.13
N ALA A 259 -2.19 10.39 -3.36
CA ALA A 259 -3.49 9.88 -3.78
C ALA A 259 -4.20 10.85 -4.74
N GLU A 260 -5.20 10.35 -5.48
CA GLU A 260 -6.08 11.17 -6.33
C GLU A 260 -6.79 12.26 -5.49
N TYR A 261 -7.10 11.94 -4.23
CA TYR A 261 -7.62 12.86 -3.21
C TYR A 261 -7.11 12.43 -1.83
N GLU A 262 -7.04 13.38 -0.90
CA GLU A 262 -6.44 13.17 0.42
C GLU A 262 -7.38 13.59 1.55
N PRO A 263 -8.04 12.64 2.22
CA PRO A 263 -8.89 12.94 3.35
C PRO A 263 -8.08 13.53 4.52
N PRO A 264 -8.33 14.78 4.94
CA PRO A 264 -7.51 15.46 5.95
C PRO A 264 -7.66 14.84 7.35
N SER A 265 -8.70 14.05 7.59
CA SER A 265 -8.97 13.39 8.86
C SER A 265 -7.96 12.28 9.20
N PHE A 266 -7.37 11.63 8.19
CA PHE A 266 -6.45 10.50 8.39
C PHE A 266 -5.25 10.46 7.42
N MET A 267 -5.17 11.33 6.40
CA MET A 267 -4.03 11.40 5.46
C MET A 267 -3.36 12.78 5.40
N ALA A 268 -3.42 13.57 6.48
CA ALA A 268 -2.81 14.90 6.50
C ALA A 268 -1.29 14.88 6.20
N HIS A 269 -0.81 15.82 5.37
CA HIS A 269 0.60 15.90 4.90
C HIS A 269 1.55 16.63 5.85
N ARG A 270 1.08 17.11 7.01
CA ARG A 270 1.82 18.05 7.87
C ARG A 270 2.50 17.41 9.08
N TRP A 271 2.66 16.10 9.11
CA TRP A 271 3.33 15.41 10.21
C TRP A 271 4.61 14.74 9.75
N SER A 272 5.64 14.67 10.59
CA SER A 272 6.86 13.88 10.31
C SER A 272 7.07 12.84 11.39
N VAL A 273 7.75 11.73 11.04
CA VAL A 273 8.25 10.77 12.04
C VAL A 273 9.27 11.38 13.02
N ARG A 274 9.79 12.57 12.70
CA ARG A 274 10.78 13.31 13.51
C ARG A 274 10.17 14.37 14.43
N GLU A 275 8.89 14.70 14.27
CA GLU A 275 8.27 15.89 14.87
C GLU A 275 7.95 15.79 16.37
N GLY A 276 8.30 14.69 17.04
CA GLY A 276 8.14 14.55 18.48
C GLY A 276 8.03 13.10 18.94
N PRO A 277 7.82 12.88 20.25
CA PRO A 277 7.61 11.55 20.80
C PRO A 277 6.23 11.05 20.38
N ALA A 278 6.21 9.97 19.60
CA ALA A 278 5.01 9.33 19.10
C ALA A 278 5.30 7.86 18.81
N LYS A 279 4.25 7.06 18.65
CA LYS A 279 4.37 5.68 18.17
C LYS A 279 3.96 5.63 16.72
N TYR A 280 4.73 4.88 15.94
CA TYR A 280 4.47 4.68 14.52
C TYR A 280 4.41 3.19 14.21
N MET A 281 3.38 2.76 13.47
CA MET A 281 3.39 1.46 12.83
C MET A 281 4.05 1.59 11.46
N LEU A 282 5.21 0.96 11.30
CA LEU A 282 5.91 0.83 10.02
C LEU A 282 5.51 -0.49 9.36
N ILE A 283 5.13 -0.42 8.09
CA ILE A 283 4.76 -1.60 7.29
C ILE A 283 5.80 -1.73 6.17
N HIS A 284 6.62 -2.78 6.23
CA HIS A 284 7.61 -3.08 5.21
C HIS A 284 7.19 -4.28 4.37
N GLY A 285 7.40 -4.21 3.07
CA GLY A 285 7.17 -5.29 2.13
C GLY A 285 8.48 -5.85 1.59
N LEU A 286 8.56 -7.17 1.46
CA LEU A 286 9.71 -7.82 0.83
C LEU A 286 9.74 -7.47 -0.66
N HIS A 287 10.90 -7.09 -1.17
CA HIS A 287 11.12 -6.84 -2.58
C HIS A 287 12.40 -7.53 -3.04
N GLU A 288 12.34 -8.14 -4.23
CA GLU A 288 13.50 -8.73 -4.88
C GLU A 288 13.92 -7.84 -6.04
N GLN A 289 15.14 -7.30 -5.96
CA GLN A 289 15.71 -6.47 -7.01
C GLN A 289 17.03 -7.08 -7.51
N ARG A 290 17.37 -6.89 -8.79
CA ARG A 290 18.72 -7.21 -9.27
C ARG A 290 19.73 -6.33 -8.55
N THR A 291 20.86 -6.88 -8.13
CA THR A 291 21.95 -6.21 -7.37
C THR A 291 22.44 -4.90 -7.97
N ASN A 292 22.19 -4.66 -9.26
CA ASN A 292 22.72 -3.54 -10.02
C ASN A 292 21.71 -2.36 -10.10
N GLY A 293 20.52 -2.51 -9.53
CA GLY A 293 19.41 -1.56 -9.64
C GLY A 293 19.22 -0.66 -8.43
N GLN A 294 20.24 -0.47 -7.59
CA GLN A 294 20.08 0.18 -6.28
C GLN A 294 19.35 1.51 -6.40
N THR A 295 18.14 1.56 -5.82
CA THR A 295 17.36 2.79 -5.76
C THR A 295 17.89 3.60 -4.59
N ASP A 296 18.40 4.80 -4.87
CA ASP A 296 18.87 5.72 -3.84
C ASP A 296 17.66 6.32 -3.09
N PHE A 297 17.29 5.66 -1.99
CA PHE A 297 16.18 6.09 -1.16
C PHE A 297 16.43 7.44 -0.46
N ALA A 298 17.69 7.85 -0.29
CA ALA A 298 18.03 9.12 0.34
C ALA A 298 17.65 10.33 -0.55
N SER A 299 17.49 10.10 -1.86
CA SER A 299 17.05 11.12 -2.81
C SER A 299 15.56 11.50 -2.70
N PHE A 300 14.76 10.71 -1.98
CA PHE A 300 13.33 10.97 -1.82
C PHE A 300 13.01 11.63 -0.48
N PRO A 301 12.20 12.70 -0.45
CA PRO A 301 11.77 13.29 0.80
C PRO A 301 10.77 12.38 1.53
N GLU A 302 10.72 12.48 2.86
CA GLU A 302 9.72 11.78 3.69
C GLU A 302 8.30 12.15 3.25
N ILE A 303 8.09 13.44 3.04
CA ILE A 303 6.83 14.07 2.67
C ILE A 303 7.09 14.70 1.31
N VAL A 304 6.34 14.29 0.28
CA VAL A 304 6.42 14.99 -1.00
C VAL A 304 5.70 16.33 -0.82
N PRO A 305 6.35 17.48 -1.08
CA PRO A 305 5.65 18.76 -1.09
C PRO A 305 4.56 18.70 -2.16
N TYR A 306 3.32 18.97 -1.77
CA TYR A 306 2.17 18.93 -2.67
C TYR A 306 2.28 20.08 -3.69
N HIS A 307 2.98 19.82 -4.79
CA HIS A 307 3.00 20.68 -5.96
C HIS A 307 2.27 19.94 -7.08
N VAL A 308 0.94 19.98 -7.07
CA VAL A 308 0.21 19.76 -8.31
C VAL A 308 0.38 21.06 -9.10
N SER A 309 1.28 21.05 -10.07
CA SER A 309 1.34 22.15 -11.03
C SER A 309 -0.02 22.27 -11.73
N GLN A 310 -0.40 23.48 -12.16
CA GLN A 310 -1.64 23.65 -12.95
C GLN A 310 -1.62 22.77 -14.21
N GLU A 311 -0.43 22.46 -14.74
CA GLU A 311 -0.23 21.59 -15.88
C GLU A 311 -0.54 20.12 -15.54
N ASP A 312 -0.07 19.60 -14.41
CA ASP A 312 -0.37 18.23 -13.96
C ASP A 312 -1.85 18.06 -13.63
N ALA A 313 -2.48 19.06 -12.99
CA ALA A 313 -3.93 19.07 -12.77
C ALA A 313 -4.70 19.05 -14.09
N SER A 314 -4.26 19.82 -15.08
CA SER A 314 -4.90 19.90 -16.40
C SER A 314 -4.72 18.60 -17.19
N PHE A 315 -3.55 17.96 -17.07
CA PHE A 315 -3.26 16.66 -17.69
C PHE A 315 -4.12 15.54 -17.09
N LEU A 316 -4.23 15.46 -15.76
CA LEU A 316 -5.08 14.48 -15.09
C LEU A 316 -6.57 14.67 -15.44
N ARG A 317 -7.06 15.92 -15.52
CA ARG A 317 -8.42 16.21 -16.03
C ARG A 317 -8.60 15.74 -17.47
N THR A 318 -7.59 15.94 -18.33
CA THR A 318 -7.65 15.50 -19.74
C THR A 318 -7.70 13.97 -19.85
N ILE A 319 -6.98 13.25 -18.98
CA ILE A 319 -7.07 11.79 -18.89
C ILE A 319 -8.46 11.36 -18.42
N ASP A 320 -8.98 11.98 -17.36
CA ASP A 320 -10.31 11.69 -16.83
C ASP A 320 -11.43 11.93 -17.87
N ASP A 321 -11.38 13.05 -18.59
CA ASP A 321 -12.29 13.33 -19.71
C ASP A 321 -12.16 12.32 -20.85
N SER A 322 -10.96 11.80 -21.08
CA SER A 322 -10.72 10.77 -22.11
C SER A 322 -11.25 9.40 -21.66
N LEU A 323 -11.12 9.06 -20.38
CA LEU A 323 -11.69 7.85 -19.80
C LEU A 323 -13.23 7.90 -19.79
N LYS A 324 -13.81 9.04 -19.42
CA LYS A 324 -15.27 9.26 -19.49
C LYS A 324 -15.80 9.18 -20.91
N ARG A 325 -15.09 9.74 -21.90
CA ARG A 325 -15.45 9.61 -23.31
C ARG A 325 -15.36 8.16 -23.80
N ALA A 326 -14.33 7.42 -23.39
CA ALA A 326 -14.18 6.01 -23.72
C ALA A 326 -15.30 5.15 -23.10
N ALA A 327 -15.68 5.43 -21.84
CA ALA A 327 -16.79 4.75 -21.16
C ALA A 327 -18.14 5.02 -21.85
N ARG A 328 -18.44 6.27 -22.19
CA ARG A 328 -19.66 6.65 -22.93
C ARG A 328 -19.70 6.03 -24.33
N ALA A 329 -18.56 5.96 -25.03
CA ALA A 329 -18.46 5.32 -26.34
C ALA A 329 -18.64 3.79 -26.27
N SER A 330 -18.20 3.17 -25.17
CA SER A 330 -18.42 1.75 -24.87
C SER A 330 -19.90 1.45 -24.62
N GLU A 331 -20.58 2.25 -23.80
CA GLU A 331 -22.02 2.13 -23.54
C GLU A 331 -22.87 2.36 -24.78
N ALA A 332 -22.52 3.34 -25.62
CA ALA A 332 -23.20 3.59 -26.88
C ALA A 332 -23.09 2.39 -27.84
N LYS A 333 -21.90 1.77 -27.94
CA LYS A 333 -21.68 0.56 -28.75
C LYS A 333 -22.45 -0.66 -28.20
N SER A 334 -22.53 -0.83 -26.89
CA SER A 334 -23.35 -1.89 -26.28
C SER A 334 -24.82 -1.76 -26.68
N LYS A 335 -25.38 -0.54 -26.59
CA LYS A 335 -26.77 -0.27 -26.98
C LYS A 335 -27.03 -0.47 -28.48
N THR A 336 -26.05 -0.20 -29.34
CA THR A 336 -26.21 -0.42 -30.79
C THR A 336 -26.13 -1.91 -31.17
N THR A 337 -25.48 -2.73 -30.36
CA THR A 337 -25.32 -4.18 -30.60
C THR A 337 -26.60 -4.93 -30.21
N ASP A 338 -27.28 -4.50 -29.14
CA ASP A 338 -28.59 -5.03 -28.75
C ASP A 338 -29.69 -4.72 -29.78
N THR A 339 -29.58 -3.60 -30.52
CA THR A 339 -30.54 -3.28 -31.61
C THR A 339 -30.26 -4.09 -32.89
N LYS A 340 -29.03 -4.57 -33.11
CA LYS A 340 -28.66 -5.36 -34.31
C LYS A 340 -28.84 -6.86 -34.17
N LEU A 341 -28.95 -7.41 -32.95
CA LEU A 341 -29.22 -8.84 -32.72
C LEU A 341 -30.70 -9.24 -32.93
N ALA A 342 -31.60 -8.28 -33.16
CA ALA A 342 -33.00 -8.54 -33.53
C ALA A 342 -33.24 -8.74 -35.05
N GLY A 343 -32.18 -8.73 -35.88
CA GLY A 343 -32.28 -8.81 -37.35
C GLY A 343 -31.27 -9.79 -37.97
N VAL A 344 -31.57 -11.09 -37.88
CA VAL A 344 -31.29 -12.19 -38.83
C VAL A 344 -30.06 -12.09 -39.78
N SER A 345 -29.12 -13.03 -39.54
CA SER A 345 -28.48 -13.98 -40.47
C SER A 345 -27.43 -13.59 -41.54
N GLN A 346 -26.54 -14.58 -41.72
CA GLN A 346 -25.56 -14.86 -42.77
C GLN A 346 -24.15 -14.24 -42.67
N GLN A 347 -23.21 -15.15 -42.38
CA GLN A 347 -21.77 -15.10 -42.64
C GLN A 347 -21.49 -15.10 -44.17
N PRO A 348 -20.29 -14.69 -44.66
CA PRO A 348 -19.07 -15.50 -44.47
C PRO A 348 -17.76 -14.73 -44.21
N GLU A 349 -16.88 -15.45 -43.51
CA GLU A 349 -15.41 -15.52 -43.63
C GLU A 349 -14.59 -14.30 -44.11
N TYR A 350 -13.63 -13.87 -43.26
CA TYR A 350 -12.34 -13.35 -43.72
C TYR A 350 -11.21 -13.81 -42.78
N LYS A 351 -10.13 -14.31 -43.39
CA LYS A 351 -8.95 -14.93 -42.76
C LYS A 351 -7.90 -13.89 -42.37
N ASP A 352 -7.28 -14.12 -41.20
CA ASP A 352 -6.02 -13.53 -40.73
C ASP A 352 -4.85 -13.89 -41.67
N PRO A 353 -3.84 -13.01 -41.88
CA PRO A 353 -2.60 -13.19 -41.13
C PRO A 353 -1.84 -11.89 -40.86
N ARG A 354 -1.42 -11.66 -39.59
CA ARG A 354 0.02 -11.51 -39.24
C ARG A 354 0.26 -11.28 -37.75
N ILE A 355 0.75 -12.35 -37.13
CA ILE A 355 1.61 -12.36 -35.94
C ILE A 355 2.92 -11.64 -36.28
N ILE A 356 3.32 -10.64 -35.48
CA ILE A 356 4.73 -10.37 -35.19
C ILE A 356 4.89 -10.21 -33.68
N VAL A 357 5.58 -11.19 -33.12
CA VAL A 357 6.19 -11.24 -31.79
C VAL A 357 7.44 -10.35 -31.80
N GLY A 358 7.63 -9.54 -30.77
CA GLY A 358 8.83 -8.72 -30.61
C GLY A 358 8.78 -7.85 -29.36
N GLY A 359 9.05 -8.47 -28.21
CA GLY A 359 9.24 -7.74 -26.95
C GLY A 359 10.58 -7.00 -26.94
N LEU A 360 10.53 -5.74 -26.50
CA LEU A 360 11.53 -5.00 -25.72
C LEU A 360 11.22 -3.52 -25.88
N TYR A 361 10.75 -2.89 -24.80
CA TYR A 361 10.82 -1.43 -24.69
C TYR A 361 11.45 -1.06 -23.36
N ARG A 362 12.70 -0.58 -23.44
CA ARG A 362 13.36 0.14 -22.35
C ARG A 362 12.75 1.55 -22.26
N PRO A 363 12.50 2.11 -21.07
CA PRO A 363 12.14 3.51 -20.95
C PRO A 363 13.34 4.36 -21.39
N LYS A 364 13.20 5.11 -22.48
CA LYS A 364 14.12 6.20 -22.81
C LYS A 364 13.88 7.34 -21.82
N LEU A 365 14.72 7.41 -20.80
CA LEU A 365 15.14 8.67 -20.21
C LEU A 365 15.89 9.45 -21.30
N ALA A 366 15.35 10.59 -21.70
CA ALA A 366 16.08 11.79 -22.13
C ALA A 366 15.09 12.76 -22.75
N TRP A 367 14.95 13.97 -22.18
CA TRP A 367 14.96 15.16 -23.03
C TRP A 367 15.86 16.24 -22.44
N ASN A 368 16.84 16.57 -23.27
CA ASN A 368 17.82 17.63 -23.16
C ASN A 368 17.17 18.99 -22.97
N VAL A 369 17.66 19.75 -22.00
CA VAL A 369 17.43 21.20 -21.92
C VAL A 369 18.21 21.87 -23.05
N LYS A 370 17.52 22.47 -24.03
CA LYS A 370 18.13 23.44 -24.95
C LYS A 370 18.15 24.81 -24.26
N LYS A 371 19.35 25.41 -24.22
CA LYS A 371 19.61 26.80 -23.83
C LYS A 371 19.05 27.80 -24.87
N ASN A 372 18.71 29.00 -24.36
CA ASN A 372 18.43 30.31 -25.00
C ASN A 372 16.92 30.66 -25.07
N SER A 373 16.29 31.33 -24.08
CA SER A 373 16.31 32.78 -23.69
C SER A 373 14.99 33.48 -24.12
N PRO A 374 14.51 34.64 -23.57
CA PRO A 374 15.01 35.51 -22.47
C PRO A 374 13.95 36.09 -21.47
N GLY A 375 14.43 36.54 -20.28
CA GLY A 375 13.96 37.70 -19.45
C GLY A 375 12.59 37.61 -18.76
N TYR A 376 12.28 38.17 -17.58
CA TYR A 376 12.86 39.09 -16.58
C TYR A 376 11.81 39.08 -15.42
N GLY A 377 12.01 39.31 -14.12
CA GLY A 377 13.12 39.68 -13.23
C GLY A 377 12.67 39.34 -11.77
N SER A 378 13.58 38.96 -10.88
CA SER A 378 14.12 39.81 -9.80
C SER A 378 13.06 40.51 -8.93
N ASP A 379 12.82 40.05 -7.69
CA ASP A 379 13.45 40.61 -6.48
C ASP A 379 12.76 40.21 -5.15
N ARG A 380 13.63 40.03 -4.13
CA ARG A 380 13.45 40.14 -2.66
C ARG A 380 12.63 39.06 -1.95
N LEU A 381 13.23 38.22 -1.09
CA LEU A 381 13.77 38.48 0.27
C LEU A 381 12.79 39.20 1.20
N PHE A 382 12.14 38.43 2.08
CA PHE A 382 11.70 38.90 3.40
C PHE A 382 12.19 37.91 4.46
N ARG A 383 13.26 38.34 5.15
CA ARG A 383 13.49 38.07 6.57
C ARG A 383 12.77 39.20 7.33
N GLU A 384 12.24 38.89 8.50
CA GLU A 384 12.82 39.34 9.77
C GLU A 384 12.93 38.14 10.71
#